data_AF-A0A5B8I0K9-F1
#
_entry.id   AF-A0A5B8I0K9-F1
#
_cell.length_a   1.000
_cell.length_b   1.000
_cell.length_c   1.000
_cell.angle_alpha   90.00
_cell.angle_beta   90.00
_cell.angle_gamma   90.00
#
_symmetry.space_group_name_H-M   'P 1'
#
loop_
_entity.id
_entity.type
_entity.pdbx_description
1 polymer ?
#
loop_
_entity_poly.entity_id
_entity_poly.type
_entity_poly.pdbx_seq_one_letter_code
_entity_poly.pdbx_strand_id
1 'polypeptide(L)'
;MDSILETLFMATADSGSSYVQILLSAASMLLVFVSAILLAHRNDLGWWTLILSVFVGPMISALQFDLLGLIYAIPLLVLPIFGLWRFSQFKLTGKFSREVTATSITGWSAVGMIAGLILLVALRFGPFLFNSGFLTATPEVWVMYFADAAIFASFVMIARGVREGWLLLALAAIADLVIYFVISPMLGMLGLYVFIALAAAYGFFLWRTLPAAGSEPVQMELGEEELALQKAKQATLDKMNAETEK
;
A
#
# COMPACT_ATOMS: atom_id res chain seq x y z
N MET A 1 2.83 2.77 -30.79
CA MET A 1 2.89 2.64 -29.32
C MET A 1 3.90 3.64 -28.77
N ASP A 2 5.06 3.76 -29.41
CA ASP A 2 6.10 4.75 -29.07
C ASP A 2 5.59 6.20 -29.02
N SER A 3 4.80 6.66 -30.00
CA SER A 3 4.31 8.06 -29.99
C SER A 3 3.37 8.40 -28.82
N ILE A 4 2.63 7.43 -28.26
CA ILE A 4 1.75 7.67 -27.10
C ILE A 4 2.58 7.73 -25.82
N LEU A 5 3.56 6.85 -25.66
CA LEU A 5 4.45 6.86 -24.50
C LEU A 5 5.34 8.10 -24.49
N GLU A 6 5.85 8.50 -25.66
CA GLU A 6 6.59 9.76 -25.84
C GLU A 6 5.74 10.98 -25.48
N THR A 7 4.46 11.00 -25.90
CA THR A 7 3.55 12.11 -25.59
C THR A 7 3.15 12.15 -24.12
N LEU A 8 2.87 10.99 -23.50
CA LEU A 8 2.40 10.92 -22.12
C LEU A 8 3.52 11.12 -21.09
N PHE A 9 4.73 10.65 -21.39
CA PHE A 9 5.84 10.64 -20.44
C PHE A 9 6.98 11.59 -20.82
N MET A 10 6.84 12.34 -21.94
CA MET A 10 7.85 13.26 -22.46
C MET A 10 9.25 12.62 -22.57
N ALA A 11 9.26 11.31 -22.88
CA ALA A 11 10.47 10.51 -22.87
C ALA A 11 10.70 9.98 -24.28
N THR A 12 11.69 10.51 -24.99
CA THR A 12 12.05 10.06 -26.34
C THR A 12 12.85 8.76 -26.27
N ALA A 13 12.52 7.79 -27.12
CA ALA A 13 13.15 6.46 -27.12
C ALA A 13 14.68 6.49 -27.34
N ASP A 14 15.21 7.57 -27.94
CA ASP A 14 16.65 7.78 -28.16
C ASP A 14 17.45 8.10 -26.87
N SER A 15 16.78 8.36 -25.73
CA SER A 15 17.41 8.66 -24.43
C SER A 15 17.49 7.43 -23.50
N GLY A 16 17.98 6.30 -24.03
CA GLY A 16 17.76 4.94 -23.52
C GLY A 16 17.83 4.69 -22.00
N SER A 17 18.66 5.38 -21.22
CA SER A 17 18.70 5.23 -19.76
C SER A 17 17.61 6.01 -19.02
N SER A 18 17.31 7.25 -19.46
CA SER A 18 16.28 8.09 -18.84
C SER A 18 14.87 7.60 -19.18
N TYR A 19 14.67 7.13 -20.42
CA TYR A 19 13.38 6.59 -20.88
C TYR A 19 12.92 5.39 -20.04
N VAL A 20 13.81 4.41 -19.84
CA VAL A 20 13.52 3.20 -19.05
C VAL A 20 13.22 3.54 -17.59
N GLN A 21 13.92 4.51 -17.00
CA GLN A 21 13.70 4.93 -15.62
C GLN A 21 12.33 5.60 -15.44
N ILE A 22 11.92 6.45 -16.38
CA ILE A 22 10.60 7.10 -16.33
C ILE A 22 9.48 6.05 -16.45
N LEU A 23 9.60 5.10 -17.38
CA LEU A 23 8.61 4.02 -17.55
C LEU A 23 8.55 3.09 -16.34
N LEU A 24 9.70 2.73 -15.77
CA LEU A 24 9.76 1.95 -14.54
C LEU A 24 9.08 2.71 -13.40
N SER A 25 9.38 4.00 -13.22
CA SER A 25 8.71 4.83 -12.21
C SER A 25 7.19 4.88 -12.41
N ALA A 26 6.73 5.04 -13.65
CA ALA A 26 5.31 5.01 -13.98
C ALA A 26 4.66 3.64 -13.67
N ALA A 27 5.34 2.54 -14.01
CA ALA A 27 4.89 1.19 -13.68
C ALA A 27 4.80 0.96 -12.17
N SER A 28 5.76 1.48 -11.40
CA SER A 28 5.73 1.46 -9.94
C SER A 28 4.49 2.18 -9.40
N MET A 29 4.25 3.41 -9.84
CA MET A 29 3.10 4.20 -9.37
C MET A 29 1.75 3.61 -9.82
N LEU A 30 1.70 2.97 -10.99
CA LEU A 30 0.55 2.19 -11.42
C LEU A 30 0.29 1.01 -10.46
N LEU A 31 1.34 0.30 -10.04
CA LEU A 31 1.20 -0.78 -9.06
C LEU A 31 0.79 -0.27 -7.67
N VAL A 32 1.25 0.92 -7.26
CA VAL A 32 0.78 1.61 -6.04
C VAL A 32 -0.71 1.91 -6.13
N PHE A 33 -1.17 2.42 -7.27
CA PHE A 33 -2.60 2.66 -7.52
C PHE A 33 -3.42 1.36 -7.44
N VAL A 34 -2.98 0.30 -8.13
CA VAL A 34 -3.65 -1.01 -8.09
C VAL A 34 -3.66 -1.57 -6.66
N SER A 35 -2.55 -1.44 -5.93
CA SER A 35 -2.47 -1.79 -4.52
C SER A 35 -3.50 -1.04 -3.69
N ALA A 36 -3.60 0.29 -3.83
CA ALA A 36 -4.55 1.11 -3.10
C ALA A 36 -6.01 0.67 -3.34
N ILE A 37 -6.38 0.37 -4.59
CA ILE A 37 -7.72 -0.16 -4.91
C ILE A 37 -7.96 -1.52 -4.24
N LEU A 38 -7.03 -2.46 -4.38
CA LEU A 38 -7.20 -3.79 -3.81
C LEU A 38 -7.28 -3.74 -2.27
N LEU A 39 -6.43 -2.92 -1.64
CA LEU A 39 -6.42 -2.73 -0.20
C LEU A 39 -7.66 -1.97 0.30
N ALA A 40 -8.25 -1.08 -0.49
CA ALA A 40 -9.55 -0.48 -0.15
C ALA A 40 -10.58 -1.59 0.08
N HIS A 41 -10.60 -2.61 -0.78
CA HIS A 41 -11.46 -3.79 -0.63
C HIS A 41 -10.96 -4.84 0.39
N ARG A 42 -9.89 -4.53 1.13
CA ARG A 42 -9.25 -5.42 2.11
C ARG A 42 -8.67 -6.70 1.49
N ASN A 43 -8.25 -6.62 0.23
CA ASN A 43 -7.71 -7.75 -0.52
C ASN A 43 -6.19 -7.86 -0.35
N ASP A 44 -5.72 -9.02 0.11
CA ASP A 44 -4.30 -9.31 0.35
C ASP A 44 -3.42 -9.15 -0.89
N LEU A 45 -3.99 -9.34 -2.10
CA LEU A 45 -3.28 -9.11 -3.36
C LEU A 45 -2.75 -7.68 -3.47
N GLY A 46 -3.38 -6.72 -2.79
CA GLY A 46 -2.90 -5.35 -2.73
C GLY A 46 -1.52 -5.22 -2.05
N TRP A 47 -1.20 -6.07 -1.08
CA TRP A 47 0.14 -6.09 -0.49
C TRP A 47 1.17 -6.68 -1.45
N TRP A 48 0.79 -7.72 -2.19
CA TRP A 48 1.65 -8.32 -3.22
C TRP A 48 1.95 -7.34 -4.36
N THR A 49 0.95 -6.59 -4.83
CA THR A 49 1.19 -5.54 -5.84
C THR A 49 2.05 -4.40 -5.28
N LEU A 50 1.93 -4.08 -4.00
CA LEU A 50 2.79 -3.09 -3.34
C LEU A 50 4.25 -3.59 -3.25
N ILE A 51 4.48 -4.86 -2.92
CA ILE A 51 5.82 -5.47 -2.97
C ILE A 51 6.43 -5.27 -4.36
N LEU A 52 5.69 -5.63 -5.42
CA LEU A 52 6.15 -5.45 -6.81
C LEU A 52 6.44 -3.99 -7.14
N SER A 53 5.62 -3.04 -6.66
CA SER A 53 5.86 -1.61 -6.89
C SER A 53 7.19 -1.13 -6.29
N VAL A 54 7.51 -1.60 -5.08
CA VAL A 54 8.71 -1.20 -4.34
C VAL A 54 9.99 -1.73 -5.00
N PHE A 55 9.93 -2.89 -5.66
CA PHE A 55 11.08 -3.46 -6.37
C PHE A 55 11.58 -2.60 -7.54
N VAL A 56 10.75 -1.68 -8.06
CA VAL A 56 11.09 -0.88 -9.23
C VAL A 56 12.13 0.22 -8.94
N GLY A 57 12.04 0.91 -7.80
CA GLY A 57 13.03 1.95 -7.42
C GLY A 57 14.47 1.42 -7.28
N PRO A 58 14.67 0.26 -6.64
CA PRO A 58 15.96 -0.42 -6.60
C PRO A 58 16.46 -0.91 -7.96
N MET A 59 15.56 -1.31 -8.87
CA MET A 59 15.95 -1.58 -10.25
C MET A 59 16.48 -0.31 -10.94
N ILE A 60 15.83 0.84 -10.74
CA ILE A 60 16.31 2.14 -11.23
C ILE A 60 17.68 2.47 -10.62
N SER A 61 17.83 2.29 -9.32
CA SER A 61 19.10 2.56 -8.60
C SER A 61 20.22 1.63 -9.04
N ALA A 62 19.92 0.34 -9.29
CA ALA A 62 20.88 -0.64 -9.77
C ALA A 62 21.33 -0.35 -11.21
N LEU A 63 20.44 0.18 -12.05
CA LEU A 63 20.77 0.66 -13.39
C LEU A 63 21.71 1.89 -13.35
N GLN A 64 21.66 2.69 -12.29
CA GLN A 64 22.49 3.91 -12.15
C GLN A 64 23.79 3.69 -11.37
N PHE A 65 23.80 2.82 -10.35
CA PHE A 65 24.85 2.71 -9.34
C PHE A 65 25.35 1.26 -9.11
N ASP A 66 25.11 0.36 -10.06
CA ASP A 66 25.47 -1.06 -10.00
C ASP A 66 24.64 -1.87 -8.97
N LEU A 67 24.80 -3.20 -8.92
CA LEU A 67 24.02 -4.14 -8.09
C LEU A 67 23.90 -3.74 -6.60
N LEU A 68 24.83 -2.95 -6.08
CA LEU A 68 24.79 -2.41 -4.71
C LEU A 68 23.56 -1.51 -4.47
N GLY A 69 22.99 -0.92 -5.52
CA GLY A 69 21.73 -0.17 -5.48
C GLY A 69 20.53 -0.99 -4.98
N LEU A 70 20.57 -2.32 -5.11
CA LEU A 70 19.53 -3.22 -4.60
C LEU A 70 19.46 -3.27 -3.07
N ILE A 71 20.55 -2.95 -2.36
CA ILE A 71 20.55 -2.98 -0.88
C ILE A 71 19.58 -1.92 -0.34
N TYR A 72 19.41 -0.80 -1.04
CA TYR A 72 18.45 0.24 -0.70
C TYR A 72 16.98 -0.20 -0.90
N ALA A 73 16.72 -1.34 -1.57
CA ALA A 73 15.39 -1.96 -1.64
C ALA A 73 14.89 -2.48 -0.30
N ILE A 74 15.82 -3.04 0.48
CA ILE A 74 15.51 -3.93 1.59
C ILE A 74 14.64 -3.19 2.62
N PRO A 75 14.96 -1.95 3.04
CA PRO A 75 14.16 -1.29 4.06
C PRO A 75 12.76 -0.88 3.58
N LEU A 76 12.61 -0.51 2.31
CA LEU A 76 11.30 -0.19 1.73
C LEU A 76 10.42 -1.45 1.59
N LEU A 77 11.01 -2.61 1.30
CA LEU A 77 10.29 -3.89 1.20
C LEU A 77 9.72 -4.38 2.53
N VAL A 78 10.31 -3.98 3.66
CA VAL A 78 9.80 -4.34 4.99
C VAL A 78 8.38 -3.81 5.21
N LEU A 79 8.02 -2.65 4.63
CA LEU A 79 6.70 -2.04 4.81
C LEU A 79 5.55 -2.88 4.24
N PRO A 80 5.54 -3.26 2.94
CA PRO A 80 4.48 -4.10 2.41
C PRO A 80 4.51 -5.52 2.99
N ILE A 81 5.69 -6.05 3.38
CA ILE A 81 5.79 -7.33 4.09
C ILE A 81 5.11 -7.24 5.46
N PHE A 82 5.33 -6.16 6.21
CA PHE A 82 4.63 -5.88 7.46
C PHE A 82 3.12 -5.79 7.26
N GLY A 83 2.68 -5.12 6.19
CA GLY A 83 1.27 -5.04 5.82
C GLY A 83 0.65 -6.42 5.56
N LEU A 84 1.32 -7.24 4.76
CA LEU A 84 0.91 -8.61 4.46
C LEU A 84 0.86 -9.47 5.74
N TRP A 85 1.90 -9.41 6.58
CA TRP A 85 1.94 -10.11 7.87
C TRP A 85 0.82 -9.65 8.81
N ARG A 86 0.52 -8.36 8.85
CA ARG A 86 -0.54 -7.83 9.71
C ARG A 86 -1.92 -8.25 9.22
N PHE A 87 -2.13 -8.27 7.90
CA PHE A 87 -3.38 -8.71 7.30
C PHE A 87 -3.61 -10.21 7.42
N SER A 88 -2.54 -11.01 7.40
CA SER A 88 -2.65 -12.47 7.54
C SER A 88 -3.18 -12.91 8.91
N GLN A 89 -3.10 -12.05 9.93
CA GLN A 89 -3.69 -12.28 11.25
C GLN A 89 -5.23 -12.14 11.27
N PHE A 90 -5.83 -11.51 10.25
CA PHE A 90 -7.29 -11.40 10.14
C PHE A 90 -7.88 -12.62 9.43
N LYS A 91 -9.12 -12.94 9.75
CA LYS A 91 -9.85 -14.03 9.10
C LYS A 91 -10.09 -13.73 7.62
N LEU A 92 -9.94 -14.75 6.77
CA LEU A 92 -10.27 -14.67 5.35
C LEU A 92 -11.79 -14.62 5.14
N THR A 93 -12.20 -13.72 4.25
CA THR A 93 -13.54 -13.65 3.68
C THR A 93 -13.43 -13.88 2.17
N GLY A 94 -13.97 -15.00 1.69
CA GLY A 94 -13.83 -15.40 0.29
C GLY A 94 -12.39 -15.83 -0.05
N LYS A 95 -11.89 -15.43 -1.25
CA LYS A 95 -10.60 -15.91 -1.77
C LYS A 95 -9.38 -15.16 -1.22
N PHE A 96 -9.44 -13.82 -1.19
CA PHE A 96 -8.29 -12.98 -0.85
C PHE A 96 -8.63 -11.80 0.07
N SER A 97 -9.90 -11.61 0.44
CA SER A 97 -10.31 -10.50 1.30
C SER A 97 -10.21 -10.86 2.78
N ARG A 98 -10.00 -9.86 3.63
CA ARG A 98 -9.83 -10.03 5.08
C ARG A 98 -10.84 -9.23 5.89
N GLU A 99 -11.21 -9.75 7.06
CA GLU A 99 -12.03 -9.05 8.07
C GLU A 99 -11.16 -8.07 8.88
N VAL A 100 -10.68 -7.03 8.21
CA VAL A 100 -9.89 -5.97 8.84
C VAL A 100 -10.76 -5.18 9.82
N THR A 101 -10.22 -4.89 11.00
CA THR A 101 -10.88 -4.05 12.00
C THR A 101 -10.34 -2.62 11.99
N ALA A 102 -11.20 -1.67 12.32
CA ALA A 102 -10.83 -0.27 12.51
C ALA A 102 -10.01 -0.11 13.80
N THR A 103 -8.90 0.61 13.68
CA THR A 103 -8.07 1.03 14.82
C THR A 103 -7.94 2.55 14.81
N SER A 104 -8.00 3.18 15.98
CA SER A 104 -7.81 4.62 16.13
C SER A 104 -6.33 5.02 16.03
N ILE A 105 -6.08 6.27 15.64
CA ILE A 105 -4.75 6.86 15.79
C ILE A 105 -4.43 6.98 17.29
N THR A 106 -3.27 6.44 17.66
CA THR A 106 -2.66 6.62 18.99
C THR A 106 -1.45 7.56 18.88
N GLY A 107 -1.07 8.20 19.99
CA GLY A 107 0.15 9.03 20.03
C GLY A 107 1.41 8.26 19.59
N TRP A 108 1.52 6.98 19.97
CA TRP A 108 2.61 6.10 19.53
C TRP A 108 2.60 5.82 18.03
N SER A 109 1.42 5.67 17.40
CA SER A 109 1.35 5.53 15.94
C SER A 109 1.76 6.82 15.21
N ALA A 110 1.47 7.99 15.77
CA ALA A 110 1.91 9.26 15.19
C ALA A 110 3.43 9.42 15.28
N VAL A 111 4.03 9.12 16.44
CA VAL A 111 5.50 9.14 16.62
C VAL A 111 6.18 8.13 15.70
N GLY A 112 5.67 6.90 15.63
CA GLY A 112 6.20 5.86 14.74
C GLY A 112 6.09 6.23 13.26
N MET A 113 5.01 6.90 12.86
CA MET A 113 4.83 7.42 11.50
C MET A 113 5.85 8.52 11.18
N ILE A 114 6.06 9.49 12.08
CA ILE A 114 7.04 10.56 11.87
C ILE A 114 8.46 9.98 11.78
N ALA A 115 8.82 9.07 12.69
CA ALA A 115 10.11 8.40 12.66
C ALA A 115 10.29 7.57 11.37
N GLY A 116 9.26 6.84 10.94
CA GLY A 116 9.25 6.09 9.69
C GLY A 116 9.42 6.97 8.47
N LEU A 117 8.71 8.11 8.41
CA LEU A 117 8.86 9.11 7.35
C LEU A 117 10.30 9.62 7.25
N ILE A 118 10.89 10.04 8.38
CA ILE A 118 12.27 10.53 8.42
C ILE A 118 13.24 9.45 7.93
N LEU A 119 13.06 8.20 8.36
CA LEU A 119 13.89 7.08 7.93
C LEU A 119 13.75 6.79 6.43
N LEU A 120 12.54 6.84 5.88
CA LEU A 120 12.30 6.59 4.45
C LEU A 120 12.85 7.71 3.58
N VAL A 121 12.70 8.97 4.01
CA VAL A 121 13.33 10.11 3.35
C VAL A 121 14.85 9.95 3.39
N ALA A 122 15.43 9.66 4.56
CA ALA A 122 16.86 9.40 4.69
C ALA A 122 17.33 8.24 3.78
N LEU A 123 16.54 7.18 3.67
CA LEU A 123 16.85 6.05 2.79
C LEU A 123 16.89 6.46 1.31
N ARG A 124 15.96 7.32 0.87
CA ARG A 124 15.92 7.87 -0.48
C ARG A 124 17.19 8.68 -0.80
N PHE A 125 17.76 9.33 0.21
CA PHE A 125 19.05 10.03 0.11
C PHE A 125 20.28 9.11 0.22
N GLY A 126 20.14 7.78 0.29
CA GLY A 126 21.20 6.78 0.52
C GLY A 126 22.65 7.25 0.32
N PRO A 127 23.18 7.29 -0.92
CA PRO A 127 24.56 7.73 -1.18
C PRO A 127 24.80 9.25 -1.05
N PHE A 128 23.75 10.08 -1.08
CA PHE A 128 23.82 11.54 -0.98
C PHE A 128 23.91 12.05 0.48
N LEU A 129 23.43 11.27 1.46
CA LEU A 129 23.62 11.57 2.89
C LEU A 129 25.11 11.61 3.25
N PHE A 130 25.88 10.68 2.69
CA PHE A 130 27.30 10.51 3.02
C PHE A 130 28.23 11.44 2.22
N ASN A 131 27.73 12.10 1.18
CA ASN A 131 28.49 13.01 0.31
C ASN A 131 28.03 14.48 0.41
N SER A 132 27.21 14.85 1.39
CA SER A 132 26.68 16.22 1.61
C SER A 132 25.81 16.82 0.47
N GLY A 133 25.59 16.09 -0.63
CA GLY A 133 24.75 16.54 -1.76
C GLY A 133 23.26 16.73 -1.41
N PHE A 134 22.79 16.21 -0.28
CA PHE A 134 21.43 16.46 0.19
C PHE A 134 21.17 17.94 0.54
N LEU A 135 22.20 18.69 0.97
CA LEU A 135 22.09 20.12 1.28
C LEU A 135 21.93 21.00 0.04
N THR A 136 22.22 20.46 -1.15
CA THR A 136 22.09 21.17 -2.43
C THR A 136 20.74 20.91 -3.14
N ALA A 137 19.88 20.05 -2.57
CA ALA A 137 18.57 19.77 -3.16
C ALA A 137 17.64 20.99 -3.03
N THR A 138 16.93 21.30 -4.11
CA THR A 138 15.96 22.41 -4.12
C THR A 138 14.76 22.09 -3.21
N PRO A 139 14.02 23.10 -2.72
CA PRO A 139 12.85 22.87 -1.86
C PRO A 139 11.83 21.92 -2.49
N GLU A 140 11.65 21.96 -3.81
CA GLU A 140 10.69 21.12 -4.51
C GLU A 140 11.12 19.64 -4.52
N VAL A 141 12.42 19.37 -4.67
CA VAL A 141 12.99 18.02 -4.58
C VAL A 141 12.79 17.46 -3.17
N TRP A 142 12.94 18.28 -2.13
CA TRP A 142 12.62 17.88 -0.77
C TRP A 142 11.15 17.50 -0.60
N VAL A 143 10.23 18.33 -1.11
CA VAL A 143 8.79 18.04 -1.03
C VAL A 143 8.46 16.71 -1.72
N MET A 144 9.02 16.46 -2.91
CA MET A 144 8.84 15.21 -3.64
C MET A 144 9.33 14.00 -2.83
N TYR A 145 10.49 14.08 -2.18
CA TYR A 145 10.99 12.98 -1.35
C TYR A 145 10.12 12.72 -0.11
N PHE A 146 9.61 13.77 0.54
CA PHE A 146 8.68 13.62 1.64
C PHE A 146 7.33 13.06 1.18
N ALA A 147 6.84 13.48 0.02
CA ALA A 147 5.60 12.98 -0.57
C ALA A 147 5.73 11.50 -0.93
N ASP A 148 6.78 11.09 -1.64
CA ASP A 148 7.11 9.69 -1.93
C ASP A 148 7.16 8.85 -0.64
N ALA A 149 7.90 9.31 0.37
CA ALA A 149 8.00 8.62 1.65
C ALA A 149 6.63 8.51 2.35
N ALA A 150 5.79 9.55 2.26
CA ALA A 150 4.45 9.58 2.83
C ALA A 150 3.49 8.65 2.11
N ILE A 151 3.61 8.45 0.80
CA ILE A 151 2.89 7.41 0.06
C ILE A 151 3.15 6.05 0.71
N PHE A 152 4.41 5.65 0.90
CA PHE A 152 4.72 4.33 1.47
C PHE A 152 4.41 4.23 2.97
N ALA A 153 4.67 5.29 3.75
CA ALA A 153 4.34 5.33 5.17
C ALA A 153 2.82 5.24 5.42
N SER A 154 1.99 5.77 4.52
CA SER A 154 0.53 5.65 4.61
C SER A 154 0.05 4.20 4.66
N PHE A 155 0.73 3.31 3.93
CA PHE A 155 0.39 1.89 3.92
C PHE A 155 0.67 1.21 5.25
N VAL A 156 1.57 1.74 6.09
CA VAL A 156 1.76 1.23 7.46
C VAL A 156 0.54 1.53 8.33
N MET A 157 -0.07 2.71 8.17
CA MET A 157 -1.32 3.03 8.86
C MET A 157 -2.48 2.17 8.36
N ILE A 158 -2.59 2.00 7.04
CA ILE A 158 -3.59 1.14 6.39
C ILE A 158 -3.42 -0.31 6.88
N ALA A 159 -2.20 -0.84 6.94
CA ALA A 159 -1.90 -2.16 7.48
C ALA A 159 -2.43 -2.36 8.91
N ARG A 160 -2.38 -1.31 9.73
CA ARG A 160 -2.87 -1.33 11.11
C ARG A 160 -4.39 -1.14 11.23
N GLY A 161 -5.11 -0.99 10.12
CA GLY A 161 -6.55 -0.71 10.15
C GLY A 161 -6.89 0.75 10.49
N VAL A 162 -5.91 1.66 10.38
CA VAL A 162 -6.11 3.09 10.65
C VAL A 162 -6.62 3.77 9.39
N ARG A 163 -7.88 4.19 9.43
CA ARG A 163 -8.59 4.76 8.28
C ARG A 163 -7.96 6.06 7.79
N GLU A 164 -7.44 6.89 8.68
CA GLU A 164 -6.81 8.17 8.34
C GLU A 164 -5.51 7.99 7.53
N GLY A 165 -4.93 6.79 7.51
CA GLY A 165 -3.83 6.45 6.60
C GLY A 165 -4.17 6.72 5.14
N TRP A 166 -5.43 6.52 4.75
CA TRP A 166 -5.90 6.84 3.40
C TRP A 166 -5.86 8.35 3.10
N LEU A 167 -6.08 9.22 4.09
CA LEU A 167 -5.97 10.66 3.87
C LEU A 167 -4.52 11.09 3.68
N LEU A 168 -3.59 10.47 4.42
CA LEU A 168 -2.16 10.69 4.22
C LEU A 168 -1.73 10.28 2.80
N LEU A 169 -2.19 9.12 2.32
CA LEU A 169 -1.91 8.67 0.95
C LEU A 169 -2.43 9.68 -0.08
N ALA A 170 -3.65 10.17 0.10
CA ALA A 170 -4.23 11.18 -0.80
C ALA A 170 -3.43 12.49 -0.77
N LEU A 171 -3.08 13.00 0.41
CA LEU A 171 -2.30 14.23 0.56
C LEU A 171 -0.93 14.11 -0.08
N ALA A 172 -0.25 12.97 0.11
CA ALA A 172 1.06 12.69 -0.46
C ALA A 172 1.00 12.66 -2.00
N ALA A 173 0.02 11.94 -2.56
CA ALA A 173 -0.18 11.90 -4.01
C ALA A 173 -0.52 13.28 -4.60
N ILE A 174 -1.30 14.11 -3.89
CA ILE A 174 -1.59 15.49 -4.32
C ILE A 174 -0.33 16.36 -4.26
N ALA A 175 0.52 16.20 -3.25
CA ALA A 175 1.79 16.93 -3.17
C ALA A 175 2.68 16.60 -4.37
N ASP A 176 2.88 15.31 -4.69
CA ASP A 176 3.63 14.90 -5.88
C ASP A 176 2.99 15.41 -7.17
N LEU A 177 1.66 15.36 -7.30
CA LEU A 177 0.94 15.90 -8.45
C LEU A 177 1.27 17.38 -8.68
N VAL A 178 1.23 18.20 -7.63
CA VAL A 178 1.52 19.64 -7.70
C VAL A 178 2.98 19.87 -8.08
N ILE A 179 3.92 19.14 -7.48
CA ILE A 179 5.35 19.30 -7.77
C ILE A 179 5.67 18.87 -9.21
N TYR A 180 5.17 17.72 -9.67
CA TYR A 180 5.33 17.29 -11.05
C TYR A 180 4.71 18.30 -12.03
N PHE A 181 3.55 18.85 -11.71
CA PHE A 181 2.92 19.87 -12.56
C PHE A 181 3.78 21.12 -12.72
N VAL A 182 4.49 21.54 -11.65
CA VAL A 182 5.34 22.74 -11.65
C VAL A 182 6.69 22.51 -12.33
N ILE A 183 7.35 21.36 -12.09
CA ILE A 183 8.72 21.11 -12.54
C ILE A 183 8.77 20.42 -13.90
N SER A 184 7.93 19.42 -14.11
CA SER A 184 8.00 18.53 -15.27
C SER A 184 6.65 17.84 -15.50
N PRO A 185 5.71 18.48 -16.22
CA PRO A 185 4.31 18.06 -16.33
C PRO A 185 4.14 16.85 -17.27
N MET A 186 4.71 15.71 -16.89
CA MET A 186 4.52 14.43 -17.58
C MET A 186 3.09 13.94 -17.35
N LEU A 187 2.23 14.08 -18.37
CA LEU A 187 0.80 13.81 -18.27
C LEU A 187 0.48 12.41 -17.70
N GLY A 188 1.28 11.41 -18.06
CA GLY A 188 1.15 10.05 -17.55
C GLY A 188 1.38 9.95 -16.03
N MET A 189 2.43 10.59 -15.52
CA MET A 189 2.71 10.63 -14.07
C MET A 189 1.64 11.43 -13.32
N LEU A 190 1.23 12.59 -13.86
CA LEU A 190 0.14 13.38 -13.30
C LEU A 190 -1.15 12.56 -13.18
N GLY A 191 -1.52 11.84 -14.23
CA GLY A 191 -2.68 10.95 -14.22
C GLY A 191 -2.60 9.86 -13.15
N LEU A 192 -1.42 9.24 -12.97
CA LEU A 192 -1.19 8.23 -11.94
C LEU A 192 -1.38 8.79 -10.53
N TYR A 193 -0.83 9.97 -10.23
CA TYR A 193 -1.02 10.59 -8.92
C TYR A 193 -2.47 10.99 -8.66
N VAL A 194 -3.19 11.47 -9.68
CA VAL A 194 -4.65 11.69 -9.59
C VAL A 194 -5.37 10.39 -9.25
N PHE A 195 -5.06 9.29 -9.95
CA PHE A 195 -5.69 8.00 -9.69
C PHE A 195 -5.37 7.45 -8.30
N ILE A 196 -4.12 7.60 -7.81
CA ILE A 196 -3.76 7.23 -6.44
C ILE A 196 -4.57 8.06 -5.44
N ALA A 197 -4.67 9.38 -5.62
CA ALA A 197 -5.43 10.25 -4.72
C ALA A 197 -6.92 9.87 -4.68
N LEU A 198 -7.52 9.56 -5.83
CA LEU A 198 -8.90 9.10 -5.93
C LEU A 198 -9.11 7.72 -5.29
N ALA A 199 -8.19 6.77 -5.53
CA ALA A 199 -8.22 5.45 -4.90
C ALA A 199 -8.08 5.56 -3.37
N ALA A 200 -7.25 6.47 -2.89
CA ALA A 200 -7.07 6.74 -1.47
C ALA A 200 -8.34 7.34 -0.85
N ALA A 201 -8.95 8.33 -1.49
CA ALA A 201 -10.24 8.86 -1.08
C ALA A 201 -11.30 7.73 -1.05
N TYR A 202 -11.38 6.91 -2.09
CA TYR A 202 -12.28 5.76 -2.14
C TYR A 202 -12.07 4.79 -0.97
N GLY A 203 -10.82 4.42 -0.67
CA GLY A 203 -10.46 3.59 0.50
C GLY A 203 -10.90 4.22 1.82
N PHE A 204 -10.68 5.53 1.99
CA PHE A 204 -11.13 6.27 3.17
C PHE A 204 -12.65 6.21 3.38
N PHE A 205 -13.42 6.30 2.30
CA PHE A 205 -14.88 6.18 2.36
C PHE A 205 -15.32 4.75 2.63
N LEU A 206 -14.73 3.76 1.95
CA LEU A 206 -15.12 2.36 2.09
C LEU A 206 -14.81 1.82 3.49
N TRP A 207 -13.74 2.30 4.13
CA TRP A 207 -13.33 1.89 5.46
C TRP A 207 -14.14 2.52 6.61
N ARG A 208 -15.16 3.33 6.30
CA ARG A 208 -16.08 3.90 7.31
C ARG A 208 -16.88 2.84 8.06
N THR A 209 -17.13 1.70 7.43
CA THR A 209 -17.97 0.62 7.94
C THR A 209 -17.18 -0.52 8.58
N LEU A 210 -15.87 -0.34 8.79
CA LEU A 210 -15.06 -1.37 9.43
C LEU A 210 -15.49 -1.59 10.88
N PRO A 211 -15.60 -2.85 11.33
CA PRO A 211 -15.89 -3.16 12.73
C PRO A 211 -14.74 -2.68 13.62
N ALA A 212 -15.05 -2.13 14.80
CA ALA A 212 -14.04 -1.67 15.73
C ALA A 212 -13.20 -2.85 16.28
N ALA A 213 -11.91 -2.66 16.47
CA ALA A 213 -11.07 -3.68 17.10
C ALA A 213 -11.60 -4.03 18.50
N GLY A 214 -11.97 -5.29 18.73
CA GLY A 214 -12.50 -5.76 20.01
C GLY A 214 -14.02 -5.68 20.15
N SER A 215 -14.77 -5.26 19.12
CA SER A 215 -16.19 -5.58 19.07
C SER A 215 -16.33 -7.10 18.96
N GLU A 216 -17.09 -7.73 19.86
CA GLU A 216 -17.46 -9.14 19.70
C GLU A 216 -17.94 -9.36 18.26
N PRO A 217 -17.64 -10.53 17.65
CA PRO A 217 -18.26 -10.85 16.38
C PRO A 217 -19.75 -10.65 16.61
N VAL A 218 -20.40 -9.84 15.78
CA VAL A 218 -21.85 -9.90 15.66
C VAL A 218 -22.11 -11.38 15.51
N GLN A 219 -22.62 -12.01 16.57
CA GLN A 219 -23.26 -13.29 16.46
C GLN A 219 -24.33 -12.98 15.44
N MET A 220 -24.06 -13.30 14.17
CA MET A 220 -25.13 -13.64 13.26
C MET A 220 -25.92 -14.62 14.10
N GLU A 221 -27.09 -14.18 14.59
CA GLU A 221 -28.12 -15.09 15.06
C GLU A 221 -28.08 -16.21 14.04
N LEU A 222 -27.56 -17.37 14.46
CA LEU A 222 -27.55 -18.56 13.63
C LEU A 222 -28.98 -18.62 13.10
N GLY A 223 -29.15 -18.40 11.80
CA GLY A 223 -30.49 -18.38 11.21
C GLY A 223 -31.18 -19.65 11.70
N GLU A 224 -32.46 -19.58 12.05
CA GLU A 224 -33.17 -20.69 12.72
C GLU A 224 -32.92 -22.05 12.03
N GLU A 225 -32.66 -22.04 10.72
CA GLU A 225 -32.19 -23.17 9.91
C GLU A 225 -30.84 -23.77 10.35
N GLU A 226 -29.79 -23.00 10.60
CA GLU A 226 -28.48 -23.52 11.03
C GLU A 226 -28.53 -24.09 12.46
N LEU A 227 -29.33 -23.46 13.33
CA LEU A 227 -29.63 -23.97 14.67
C LEU A 227 -30.43 -25.27 14.63
N ALA A 228 -31.42 -25.36 13.73
CA ALA A 228 -32.17 -26.59 13.49
C ALA A 228 -31.27 -27.70 12.92
N LEU A 229 -30.36 -27.37 12.01
CA LEU A 229 -29.43 -28.32 11.40
C LEU A 229 -28.42 -28.87 12.41
N GLN A 230 -27.93 -28.03 13.33
CA GLN A 230 -27.05 -28.49 14.42
C GLN A 230 -27.78 -29.40 15.40
N LYS A 231 -29.01 -29.04 15.81
CA LYS A 231 -29.84 -29.91 16.66
C LYS A 231 -30.15 -31.24 15.98
N ALA A 232 -30.43 -31.24 14.68
CA ALA A 232 -30.68 -32.45 13.91
C ALA A 232 -29.43 -33.34 13.82
N LYS A 233 -28.23 -32.75 13.62
CA LYS A 233 -26.96 -33.50 13.63
C LYS A 233 -26.67 -34.11 14.99
N GLN A 234 -26.90 -33.35 16.07
CA GLN A 234 -26.66 -33.83 17.43
C GLN A 234 -27.62 -34.95 17.83
N ALA A 235 -28.91 -34.80 17.51
CA ALA A 235 -29.89 -35.87 17.73
C ALA A 235 -29.59 -37.16 16.93
N THR A 236 -28.98 -37.01 15.75
CA THR A 236 -28.55 -38.18 14.94
C THR A 236 -27.34 -38.88 15.57
N LEU A 237 -26.37 -38.09 16.05
CA LEU A 237 -25.19 -38.62 16.75
C LEU A 237 -25.58 -39.34 18.05
N ASP A 238 -26.51 -38.78 18.82
CA ASP A 238 -26.99 -39.40 20.06
C ASP A 238 -27.73 -40.72 19.80
N LYS A 239 -28.51 -40.81 18.71
CA LYS A 239 -29.14 -42.07 18.29
C LYS A 239 -28.12 -43.11 17.85
N MET A 240 -27.12 -42.72 17.07
CA MET A 240 -26.04 -43.63 16.66
C MET A 240 -25.27 -44.16 17.87
N ASN A 241 -24.94 -43.30 18.84
CA ASN A 241 -24.25 -43.72 20.06
C ASN A 241 -25.11 -44.68 20.90
N ALA A 242 -26.42 -44.44 21.01
CA ALA A 242 -27.36 -45.32 21.71
C ALA A 242 -27.57 -46.68 21.03
N GLU A 243 -27.39 -46.78 19.71
CA GLU A 243 -27.40 -48.05 18.98
C GLU A 243 -26.07 -48.81 19.09
N THR A 244 -24.97 -48.12 19.41
CA THR A 244 -23.64 -48.72 19.55
C THR A 244 -23.38 -49.28 20.96
N GLU A 245 -24.21 -48.93 21.95
CA GLU A 245 -24.12 -49.39 23.35
C GLU A 245 -24.98 -50.64 23.69
N LYS A 246 -25.52 -51.34 22.69
CA LYS A 246 -26.19 -52.65 22.86
C LYS A 246 -25.36 -53.80 22.29
#